data_AF-A0A836HK86-F1
#
_entry.id   AF-A0A836HK86-F1
#
_cell.length_a   1.000
_cell.length_b   1.000
_cell.length_c   1.000
_cell.angle_alpha   90.00
_cell.angle_beta   90.00
_cell.angle_gamma   90.00
#
_symmetry.space_group_name_H-M   'P 1'
#
loop_
_entity.id
_entity.type
_entity.pdbx_description
1 polymer ?
#
loop_
_entity_poly.entity_id
_entity_poly.type
_entity_poly.pdbx_seq_one_letter_code
_entity_poly.pdbx_strand_id
1 'polypeptide(L)'
;MISFSVKRLVQKNFDAWGYHIQWPQNEVLTPLTGKVGFAVEDIKFAYNAWSLLRLAMFFGVHHPKVLSNMSKTTPSMDIMESGNRLFFMHSCVSAKLSQSKVRVALTPNHPHAFPVQQLVSHRHCCLSQPQPAGIELVLGMENGLSQEVVDACDLCAYIPQYGSIGSLSMLSALAIATHSVWRGAVKEAGSTSHLIPALQRASQGHMPQANSPLREKGSLPHEKDLLGCSNTTIKALLKERRRAFHLQVSVLIYNQLGDRNIGAVIRNANAFNCEYVAILNRRRFNRRGALGTEKVQDVFFFEAIDQDAARHLFEGYEIWVLYPYYPNLLVHDAGHEGGTSCPSSTFLRHQDPVLQAWGATQHQLTSEHPLVIRHPHLFRQEVYLDDDSSLASCVRDVKHRNLRGILLAVPEEGCSPHSCLCELSRRVVYVTSPSFLPQKTQRGLNPALSTAIALERLRCAADSL
;
A
#
# COMPACT_ATOMS: atom_id res chain seq x y z
N MET A 1 47.50 1.69 3.67
CA MET A 1 46.48 1.86 4.72
C MET A 1 45.14 2.11 4.03
N ILE A 2 44.25 1.14 4.09
CA ILE A 2 42.93 1.19 3.45
C ILE A 2 42.03 2.07 4.34
N SER A 3 41.65 3.24 3.83
CA SER A 3 40.72 4.14 4.50
C SER A 3 39.32 3.54 4.47
N PHE A 4 38.89 2.97 5.60
CA PHE A 4 37.49 2.68 5.83
C PHE A 4 36.76 4.02 6.01
N SER A 5 36.14 4.52 4.93
CA SER A 5 35.17 5.59 5.04
C SER A 5 33.98 5.06 5.83
N VAL A 6 33.94 5.37 7.12
CA VAL A 6 32.77 5.18 7.97
C VAL A 6 31.69 6.12 7.42
N LYS A 7 30.85 5.62 6.51
CA LYS A 7 29.60 6.29 6.13
C LYS A 7 28.82 6.52 7.43
N ARG A 8 28.90 7.73 8.02
CA ARG A 8 28.02 8.15 9.11
C ARG A 8 26.59 7.96 8.60
N LEU A 9 25.90 6.96 9.15
CA LEU A 9 24.50 6.72 8.84
C LEU A 9 23.72 7.98 9.26
N VAL A 10 23.02 8.60 8.32
CA VAL A 10 22.12 9.74 8.59
C VAL A 10 21.16 9.32 9.71
N GLN A 11 21.02 10.15 10.74
CA GLN A 11 20.11 9.89 11.86
C GLN A 11 18.66 10.02 11.36
N LYS A 12 18.05 8.88 11.03
CA LYS A 12 16.72 8.83 10.42
C LYS A 12 15.65 9.21 11.44
N ASN A 13 15.02 10.37 11.24
CA ASN A 13 13.78 10.71 11.92
C ASN A 13 12.60 10.14 11.14
N PHE A 14 12.30 8.86 11.37
CA PHE A 14 11.20 8.14 10.69
C PHE A 14 9.85 8.83 10.87
N ASP A 15 9.67 9.51 12.00
CA ASP A 15 8.43 10.15 12.36
C ASP A 15 8.35 11.57 11.80
N ALA A 16 9.32 12.00 10.97
CA ALA A 16 9.35 13.35 10.45
C ALA A 16 8.15 13.75 9.58
N TRP A 17 7.47 12.76 9.01
CA TRP A 17 6.18 12.95 8.35
C TRP A 17 5.09 13.46 9.31
N GLY A 18 5.19 13.22 10.62
CA GLY A 18 4.23 13.67 11.62
C GLY A 18 4.51 15.09 12.15
N TYR A 19 5.58 15.75 11.69
CA TYR A 19 5.84 17.13 12.05
C TYR A 19 4.84 18.05 11.34
N HIS A 20 4.13 18.86 12.12
CA HIS A 20 3.15 19.83 11.62
C HIS A 20 2.05 19.20 10.75
N ILE A 21 1.35 18.18 11.26
CA ILE A 21 0.21 17.55 10.59
C ILE A 21 -0.80 18.61 10.14
N GLN A 22 -0.88 18.81 8.82
CA GLN A 22 -1.90 19.64 8.18
C GLN A 22 -3.02 18.75 7.69
N TRP A 23 -4.04 18.58 8.55
CA TRP A 23 -5.21 17.75 8.27
C TRP A 23 -6.47 18.49 8.72
N PRO A 24 -7.13 19.25 7.83
CA PRO A 24 -8.33 19.99 8.17
C PRO A 24 -9.53 19.03 8.20
N GLN A 25 -9.61 18.22 9.27
CA GLN A 25 -10.60 17.14 9.44
C GLN A 25 -12.06 17.62 9.39
N ASN A 26 -12.34 18.91 9.48
CA ASN A 26 -13.71 19.44 9.42
C ASN A 26 -14.10 19.94 8.02
N GLU A 27 -13.19 19.91 7.05
CA GLU A 27 -13.46 20.30 5.66
C GLU A 27 -13.79 19.08 4.81
N VAL A 28 -14.59 19.27 3.74
CA VAL A 28 -14.80 18.23 2.73
C VAL A 28 -13.52 18.13 1.89
N LEU A 29 -12.68 17.17 2.25
CA LEU A 29 -11.36 17.00 1.65
C LEU A 29 -11.39 16.17 0.37
N THR A 30 -12.23 15.15 0.35
CA THR A 30 -12.26 14.16 -0.73
C THR A 30 -13.68 13.62 -0.95
N PRO A 31 -13.95 12.88 -2.04
CA PRO A 31 -15.24 12.20 -2.23
C PRO A 31 -15.65 11.25 -1.10
N LEU A 32 -14.69 10.76 -0.28
CA LEU A 32 -14.98 9.88 0.86
C LEU A 32 -15.29 10.63 2.15
N THR A 33 -14.98 11.92 2.23
CA THR A 33 -15.14 12.71 3.45
C THR A 33 -16.61 12.75 3.87
N GLY A 34 -16.88 12.49 5.15
CA GLY A 34 -18.24 12.33 5.69
C GLY A 34 -18.93 11.02 5.32
N LYS A 35 -18.54 10.35 4.23
CA LYS A 35 -19.16 9.12 3.72
C LYS A 35 -18.50 7.84 4.23
N VAL A 36 -17.19 7.81 4.38
CA VAL A 36 -16.45 6.65 4.89
C VAL A 36 -15.94 6.91 6.30
N GLY A 37 -16.13 5.95 7.18
CA GLY A 37 -15.54 5.91 8.53
C GLY A 37 -14.62 4.71 8.68
N PHE A 38 -13.63 4.83 9.55
CA PHE A 38 -12.80 3.70 10.00
C PHE A 38 -13.11 3.39 11.45
N ALA A 39 -13.29 2.11 11.75
CA ALA A 39 -13.33 1.58 13.10
C ALA A 39 -12.33 0.43 13.21
N VAL A 40 -11.43 0.52 14.18
CA VAL A 40 -10.51 -0.57 14.54
C VAL A 40 -10.90 -1.07 15.92
N GLU A 41 -10.98 -2.39 16.09
CA GLU A 41 -11.36 -2.98 17.37
C GLU A 41 -10.36 -2.62 18.47
N ASP A 42 -9.07 -2.81 18.19
CA ASP A 42 -7.98 -2.45 19.10
C ASP A 42 -6.69 -2.15 18.32
N ILE A 43 -5.80 -1.33 18.89
CA ILE A 43 -4.47 -1.05 18.35
C ILE A 43 -3.44 -1.10 19.47
N LYS A 44 -2.50 -2.04 19.39
CA LYS A 44 -1.45 -2.23 20.40
C LYS A 44 -0.09 -1.66 20.00
N PHE A 45 0.16 -1.53 18.70
CA PHE A 45 1.46 -1.13 18.15
C PHE A 45 1.40 0.28 17.60
N ALA A 46 2.34 1.12 18.03
CA ALA A 46 2.51 2.50 17.56
C ALA A 46 2.57 2.61 16.02
N TYR A 47 3.30 1.71 15.38
CA TYR A 47 3.38 1.65 13.91
C TYR A 47 2.00 1.53 13.23
N ASN A 48 1.09 0.72 13.79
CA ASN A 48 -0.27 0.56 13.26
C ASN A 48 -1.10 1.82 13.52
N ALA A 49 -0.99 2.43 14.70
CA ALA A 49 -1.65 3.71 14.99
C ALA A 49 -1.25 4.79 13.98
N TRP A 50 0.05 4.94 13.69
CA TRP A 50 0.53 5.91 12.70
C TRP A 50 0.05 5.60 11.29
N SER A 51 0.10 4.33 10.90
CA SER A 51 -0.37 3.89 9.59
C SER A 51 -1.88 4.13 9.42
N LEU A 52 -2.68 4.05 10.50
CA LEU A 52 -4.12 4.33 10.49
C LEU A 52 -4.39 5.81 10.21
N LEU A 53 -3.71 6.71 10.92
CA LEU A 53 -3.85 8.15 10.70
C LEU A 53 -3.42 8.54 9.28
N ARG A 54 -2.32 7.98 8.78
CA ARG A 54 -1.87 8.23 7.40
C ARG A 54 -2.90 7.80 6.37
N LEU A 55 -3.48 6.62 6.57
CA LEU A 55 -4.49 6.11 5.66
C LEU A 55 -5.73 7.01 5.67
N ALA A 56 -6.19 7.40 6.85
CA ALA A 56 -7.36 8.27 7.01
C ALA A 56 -7.12 9.64 6.39
N MET A 57 -5.95 10.24 6.65
CA MET A 57 -5.55 11.53 6.11
C MET A 57 -5.38 11.50 4.58
N PHE A 58 -4.81 10.41 4.03
CA PHE A 58 -4.64 10.24 2.59
C PHE A 58 -5.98 10.21 1.85
N PHE A 59 -6.95 9.47 2.39
CA PHE A 59 -8.28 9.30 1.78
C PHE A 59 -9.34 10.25 2.34
N GLY A 60 -8.96 11.25 3.13
CA GLY A 60 -9.89 12.25 3.68
C GLY A 60 -10.99 11.68 4.59
N VAL A 61 -10.74 10.54 5.24
CA VAL A 61 -11.63 9.99 6.29
C VAL A 61 -11.51 10.88 7.53
N HIS A 62 -12.59 11.08 8.28
CA HIS A 62 -12.55 11.84 9.54
C HIS A 62 -11.82 11.05 10.65
N HIS A 63 -11.97 11.47 11.90
CA HIS A 63 -11.40 10.80 13.07
C HIS A 63 -11.66 9.28 13.06
N PRO A 64 -10.65 8.43 12.78
CA PRO A 64 -10.82 6.99 12.91
C PRO A 64 -11.15 6.62 14.36
N LYS A 65 -11.98 5.59 14.53
CA LYS A 65 -12.44 5.11 15.83
C LYS A 65 -11.62 3.92 16.29
N VAL A 66 -11.26 3.90 17.57
CA VAL A 66 -10.77 2.72 18.28
C VAL A 66 -11.86 2.28 19.27
N LEU A 67 -12.34 1.04 19.14
CA LEU A 67 -13.44 0.55 19.96
C LEU A 67 -12.98 0.25 21.40
N SER A 68 -11.78 -0.30 21.54
CA SER A 68 -11.16 -0.54 22.85
C SER A 68 -10.80 0.75 23.57
N ASN A 69 -10.56 0.63 24.87
CA ASN A 69 -10.00 1.70 25.69
C ASN A 69 -8.47 1.85 25.57
N MET A 70 -7.82 1.08 24.68
CA MET A 70 -6.38 1.10 24.45
C MET A 70 -5.52 0.88 25.71
N SER A 71 -6.07 0.24 26.75
CA SER A 71 -5.41 0.05 28.07
C SER A 71 -4.11 -0.76 28.03
N LYS A 72 -3.87 -1.55 26.97
CA LYS A 72 -2.68 -2.39 26.78
C LYS A 72 -1.76 -1.91 25.66
N THR A 73 -1.90 -0.66 25.23
CA THR A 73 -1.05 -0.10 24.18
C THR A 73 0.36 0.06 24.70
N THR A 74 1.36 -0.43 23.96
CA THR A 74 2.76 -0.19 24.32
C THR A 74 3.05 1.29 24.07
N PRO A 75 3.39 2.10 25.08
CA PRO A 75 3.65 3.51 24.85
C PRO A 75 4.95 3.68 24.06
N SER A 76 4.85 4.38 22.93
CA SER A 76 5.77 5.40 22.41
C SER A 76 5.49 5.59 20.91
N MET A 77 4.79 6.68 20.57
CA MET A 77 4.41 7.10 19.22
C MET A 77 5.33 8.22 18.71
N ASP A 78 6.63 8.10 18.95
CA ASP A 78 7.34 9.30 19.35
C ASP A 78 7.83 10.24 18.23
N ILE A 79 7.43 11.51 18.26
CA ILE A 79 8.11 12.61 17.54
C ILE A 79 8.99 13.48 18.48
N MET A 80 9.10 12.98 19.73
CA MET A 80 9.72 13.43 20.98
C MET A 80 8.75 14.02 22.06
N GLU A 81 7.65 13.28 22.24
CA GLU A 81 6.86 12.93 23.44
C GLU A 81 5.45 13.55 23.50
N SER A 82 4.85 13.77 22.32
CA SER A 82 3.41 14.02 22.15
C SER A 82 2.77 13.11 21.10
N GLY A 83 3.42 12.03 20.72
CA GLY A 83 2.93 11.08 19.72
C GLY A 83 1.55 10.49 20.04
N ASN A 84 1.38 10.04 21.29
CA ASN A 84 0.10 9.53 21.75
C ASN A 84 -0.96 10.63 21.72
N ARG A 85 -0.60 11.86 22.15
CA ARG A 85 -1.49 13.02 22.08
C ARG A 85 -1.94 13.29 20.66
N LEU A 86 -1.05 13.26 19.66
CA LEU A 86 -1.42 13.43 18.25
C LEU A 86 -2.41 12.35 17.81
N PHE A 87 -2.20 11.10 18.22
CA PHE A 87 -3.16 10.04 17.95
C PHE A 87 -4.53 10.33 18.57
N PHE A 88 -4.60 10.66 19.86
CA PHE A 88 -5.87 10.99 20.54
C PHE A 88 -6.52 12.28 20.00
N MET A 89 -5.75 13.24 19.51
CA MET A 89 -6.29 14.46 18.87
C MET A 89 -7.00 14.15 17.56
N HIS A 90 -6.52 13.13 16.83
CA HIS A 90 -6.99 12.81 15.49
C HIS A 90 -7.83 11.54 15.42
N SER A 91 -8.09 10.85 16.54
CA SER A 91 -8.89 9.62 16.60
C SER A 91 -9.87 9.64 17.78
N CYS A 92 -10.91 8.83 17.72
CA CYS A 92 -11.86 8.65 18.82
C CYS A 92 -11.63 7.29 19.49
N VAL A 93 -11.17 7.28 20.74
CA VAL A 93 -10.90 6.05 21.51
C VAL A 93 -12.06 5.73 22.44
N SER A 94 -12.29 4.45 22.74
CA SER A 94 -13.50 3.96 23.42
C SER A 94 -14.79 4.35 22.67
N ALA A 95 -14.71 4.43 21.35
CA ALA A 95 -15.82 4.85 20.50
C ALA A 95 -16.77 3.68 20.21
N LYS A 96 -18.01 4.00 19.84
CA LYS A 96 -18.99 3.02 19.36
C LYS A 96 -18.99 2.96 17.83
N LEU A 97 -19.33 1.79 17.30
CA LEU A 97 -19.67 1.64 15.89
C LEU A 97 -20.78 2.63 15.50
N SER A 98 -20.75 3.09 14.26
CA SER A 98 -21.72 4.03 13.72
C SER A 98 -23.11 3.41 13.68
N GLN A 99 -24.12 4.17 14.07
CA GLN A 99 -25.53 3.79 13.92
C GLN A 99 -26.13 4.22 12.58
N SER A 100 -25.47 5.15 11.87
CA SER A 100 -25.99 5.76 10.63
C SER A 100 -25.32 5.27 9.34
N LYS A 101 -24.28 4.44 9.47
CA LYS A 101 -23.48 3.92 8.35
C LYS A 101 -23.57 2.40 8.32
N VAL A 102 -23.43 1.82 7.13
CA VAL A 102 -23.27 0.35 7.00
C VAL A 102 -21.92 -0.04 7.54
N ARG A 103 -21.91 -0.93 8.53
CA ARG A 103 -20.71 -1.46 9.16
C ARG A 103 -20.27 -2.69 8.37
N VAL A 104 -19.08 -2.61 7.79
CA VAL A 104 -18.50 -3.69 6.97
C VAL A 104 -17.31 -4.27 7.74
N ALA A 105 -17.47 -5.47 8.28
CA ALA A 105 -16.40 -6.22 8.91
C ALA A 105 -15.40 -6.73 7.86
N LEU A 106 -14.15 -6.29 7.97
CA LEU A 106 -13.03 -6.84 7.21
C LEU A 106 -12.52 -8.08 7.95
N THR A 107 -13.03 -9.24 7.57
CA THR A 107 -12.70 -10.52 8.21
C THR A 107 -12.25 -11.55 7.18
N PRO A 108 -11.13 -12.26 7.43
CA PRO A 108 -10.64 -13.26 6.49
C PRO A 108 -11.56 -14.48 6.40
N ASN A 109 -12.34 -14.81 7.43
CA ASN A 109 -13.08 -16.06 7.51
C ASN A 109 -14.49 -15.85 8.07
N HIS A 110 -15.48 -15.73 7.18
CA HIS A 110 -16.89 -15.69 7.55
C HIS A 110 -17.76 -16.25 6.42
N PRO A 111 -18.77 -17.12 6.70
CA PRO A 111 -19.57 -17.79 5.67
C PRO A 111 -20.30 -16.85 4.70
N HIS A 112 -20.67 -15.66 5.17
CA HIS A 112 -21.36 -14.65 4.37
C HIS A 112 -20.43 -13.52 3.87
N ALA A 113 -19.11 -13.67 4.00
CA ALA A 113 -18.19 -12.66 3.50
C ALA A 113 -18.08 -12.69 1.98
N PHE A 114 -18.03 -11.51 1.37
CA PHE A 114 -17.81 -11.36 -0.07
C PHE A 114 -16.45 -10.71 -0.39
N PRO A 115 -15.91 -10.88 -1.61
CA PRO A 115 -14.66 -10.24 -2.02
C PRO A 115 -14.73 -8.71 -1.99
N VAL A 116 -13.70 -8.05 -1.46
CA VAL A 116 -13.61 -6.58 -1.34
C VAL A 116 -13.81 -5.82 -2.66
N GLN A 117 -13.56 -6.46 -3.81
CA GLN A 117 -13.78 -5.88 -5.13
C GLN A 117 -15.27 -5.64 -5.43
N GLN A 118 -16.17 -6.40 -4.78
CA GLN A 118 -17.62 -6.25 -4.93
C GLN A 118 -18.21 -5.18 -4.01
N LEU A 119 -17.40 -4.59 -3.13
CA LEU A 119 -17.85 -3.65 -2.10
C LEU A 119 -18.55 -2.43 -2.72
N VAL A 120 -18.03 -1.87 -3.82
CA VAL A 120 -18.65 -0.72 -4.51
C VAL A 120 -19.95 -1.09 -5.23
N SER A 121 -20.04 -2.30 -5.79
CA SER A 121 -21.24 -2.80 -6.45
C SER A 121 -22.31 -3.30 -5.49
N HIS A 122 -21.97 -3.45 -4.20
CA HIS A 122 -22.89 -3.94 -3.20
C HIS A 122 -23.94 -2.87 -2.90
N ARG A 123 -25.23 -3.22 -3.05
CA ARG A 123 -26.35 -2.24 -2.99
C ARG A 123 -26.34 -1.39 -1.71
N HIS A 124 -25.97 -1.99 -0.57
CA HIS A 124 -25.91 -1.30 0.72
C HIS A 124 -24.66 -0.42 0.91
N CYS A 125 -23.67 -0.49 0.02
CA CYS A 125 -22.42 0.25 0.12
C CYS A 125 -22.31 1.38 -0.92
N CYS A 126 -23.36 1.61 -1.70
CA CYS A 126 -23.40 2.65 -2.72
C CYS A 126 -23.44 4.04 -2.06
N LEU A 127 -22.45 4.88 -2.37
CA LEU A 127 -22.25 6.19 -1.72
C LEU A 127 -23.14 7.31 -2.27
N SER A 128 -24.00 6.99 -3.25
CA SER A 128 -24.99 7.90 -3.85
C SER A 128 -26.38 7.78 -3.22
N GLN A 129 -26.64 6.77 -2.38
CA GLN A 129 -27.93 6.61 -1.71
C GLN A 129 -28.09 7.64 -0.57
N PRO A 130 -29.31 8.19 -0.37
CA PRO A 130 -29.57 9.21 0.67
C PRO A 130 -29.44 8.66 2.10
N GLN A 131 -29.74 7.37 2.29
CA GLN A 131 -29.43 6.59 3.48
C GLN A 131 -29.09 5.16 3.05
N PRO A 132 -28.18 4.47 3.76
CA PRO A 132 -27.40 4.93 4.91
C PRO A 132 -26.38 6.03 4.55
N ALA A 133 -25.88 6.77 5.54
CA ALA A 133 -25.00 7.94 5.35
C ALA A 133 -23.55 7.56 4.93
N GLY A 134 -23.41 6.46 4.19
CA GLY A 134 -22.17 5.84 3.75
C GLY A 134 -21.79 4.59 4.58
N ILE A 135 -20.50 4.31 4.63
CA ILE A 135 -19.97 3.05 5.16
C ILE A 135 -18.98 3.28 6.30
N GLU A 136 -18.89 2.34 7.22
CA GLU A 136 -17.84 2.25 8.23
C GLU A 136 -17.10 0.93 8.04
N LEU A 137 -15.82 1.02 7.67
CA LEU A 137 -14.95 -0.15 7.54
C LEU A 137 -14.45 -0.54 8.93
N VAL A 138 -14.80 -1.75 9.36
CA VAL A 138 -14.51 -2.28 10.69
C VAL A 138 -13.41 -3.32 10.58
N LEU A 139 -12.33 -3.13 11.32
CA LEU A 139 -11.12 -3.95 11.23
C LEU A 139 -10.69 -4.43 12.60
N GLY A 140 -10.37 -5.72 12.69
CA GLY A 140 -9.83 -6.32 13.90
C GLY A 140 -8.35 -6.08 14.08
N MET A 141 -7.80 -6.67 15.13
CA MET A 141 -6.35 -6.77 15.30
C MET A 141 -5.72 -7.74 14.29
N GLU A 142 -4.40 -7.95 14.36
CA GLU A 142 -3.70 -8.99 13.59
C GLU A 142 -4.29 -10.41 13.74
N ASN A 143 -5.02 -10.68 14.83
CA ASN A 143 -5.70 -11.95 15.09
C ASN A 143 -7.16 -11.98 14.59
N GLY A 144 -7.63 -10.93 13.91
CA GLY A 144 -9.02 -10.80 13.46
C GLY A 144 -9.89 -10.00 14.42
N LEU A 145 -11.19 -9.99 14.10
CA LEU A 145 -12.26 -9.36 14.90
C LEU A 145 -12.79 -10.35 15.94
N SER A 146 -13.21 -9.86 17.11
CA SER A 146 -14.04 -10.65 18.02
C SER A 146 -15.41 -10.91 17.41
N GLN A 147 -16.04 -12.03 17.80
CA GLN A 147 -17.36 -12.41 17.31
C GLN A 147 -18.41 -11.34 17.64
N GLU A 148 -18.33 -10.72 18.83
CA GLU A 148 -19.21 -9.62 19.24
C GLU A 148 -19.17 -8.45 18.24
N VAL A 149 -17.98 -8.06 17.77
CA VAL A 149 -17.84 -6.96 16.81
C VAL A 149 -18.30 -7.37 15.41
N VAL A 150 -18.04 -8.62 15.00
CA VAL A 150 -18.55 -9.18 13.73
C VAL A 150 -20.07 -9.19 13.71
N ASP A 151 -20.72 -9.67 14.78
CA ASP A 151 -22.18 -9.74 14.93
C ASP A 151 -22.82 -8.34 14.96
N ALA A 152 -22.06 -7.34 15.40
CA ALA A 152 -22.47 -5.94 15.36
C ALA A 152 -22.28 -5.27 13.98
N CYS A 153 -21.72 -5.96 12.99
CA CYS A 153 -21.57 -5.45 11.63
C CYS A 153 -22.71 -5.92 10.71
N ASP A 154 -23.05 -5.09 9.72
CA ASP A 154 -24.14 -5.37 8.80
C ASP A 154 -23.69 -6.31 7.66
N LEU A 155 -22.41 -6.25 7.30
CA LEU A 155 -21.80 -7.01 6.21
C LEU A 155 -20.42 -7.51 6.60
N CYS A 156 -19.97 -8.59 5.95
CA CYS A 156 -18.61 -9.09 6.03
C CYS A 156 -17.96 -9.04 4.65
N ALA A 157 -16.71 -8.60 4.58
CA ALA A 157 -15.92 -8.63 3.37
C ALA A 157 -14.53 -9.19 3.65
N TYR A 158 -13.95 -9.87 2.66
CA TYR A 158 -12.59 -10.39 2.71
C TYR A 158 -11.77 -9.88 1.53
N ILE A 159 -10.45 -9.91 1.69
CA ILE A 159 -9.53 -9.60 0.59
C ILE A 159 -9.08 -10.92 -0.01
N PRO A 160 -9.38 -11.19 -1.29
CA PRO A 160 -8.88 -12.38 -1.95
C PRO A 160 -7.36 -12.46 -1.86
N GLN A 161 -6.88 -13.61 -1.40
CA GLN A 161 -5.45 -13.91 -1.37
C GLN A 161 -5.13 -14.92 -2.46
N TYR A 162 -3.84 -15.06 -2.76
CA TYR A 162 -3.28 -15.93 -3.79
C TYR A 162 -2.09 -16.73 -3.25
N GLY A 163 -1.51 -16.21 -2.15
CA GLY A 163 -0.32 -16.67 -1.47
C GLY A 163 -0.46 -17.93 -0.64
N SER A 164 0.15 -17.89 0.54
CA SER A 164 0.04 -18.90 1.61
C SER A 164 0.10 -18.20 2.96
N ILE A 165 0.03 -18.97 4.06
CA ILE A 165 0.44 -18.63 5.44
C ILE A 165 0.42 -17.13 5.79
N GLY A 166 -0.48 -16.77 6.70
CA GLY A 166 -0.53 -15.43 7.28
C GLY A 166 -1.43 -14.50 6.51
N SER A 167 -2.38 -13.88 7.21
CA SER A 167 -3.25 -12.84 6.65
C SER A 167 -2.41 -11.64 6.20
N LEU A 168 -2.95 -10.71 5.42
CA LEU A 168 -2.34 -9.38 5.23
C LEU A 168 -2.14 -8.67 6.58
N SER A 169 -1.25 -7.67 6.64
CA SER A 169 -1.22 -6.79 7.81
C SER A 169 -2.58 -6.12 7.99
N MET A 170 -3.01 -5.88 9.23
CA MET A 170 -4.35 -5.34 9.49
C MET A 170 -4.61 -4.06 8.67
N LEU A 171 -3.62 -3.16 8.59
CA LEU A 171 -3.80 -1.91 7.86
C LEU A 171 -3.57 -1.99 6.37
N SER A 172 -2.79 -2.96 5.89
CA SER A 172 -2.78 -3.29 4.46
C SER A 172 -4.17 -3.73 4.01
N ALA A 173 -4.90 -4.46 4.85
CA ALA A 173 -6.27 -4.85 4.55
C ALA A 173 -7.21 -3.64 4.48
N LEU A 174 -7.15 -2.76 5.48
CA LEU A 174 -7.95 -1.53 5.48
C LEU A 174 -7.61 -0.61 4.30
N ALA A 175 -6.33 -0.53 3.90
CA ALA A 175 -5.88 0.27 2.77
C ALA A 175 -6.49 -0.20 1.45
N ILE A 176 -6.49 -1.52 1.21
CA ILE A 176 -7.12 -2.13 0.04
C ILE A 176 -8.62 -1.86 0.03
N ALA A 177 -9.30 -2.09 1.16
CA ALA A 177 -10.75 -1.86 1.26
C ALA A 177 -11.12 -0.39 1.03
N THR A 178 -10.36 0.54 1.62
CA THR A 178 -10.55 1.97 1.43
C THR A 178 -10.33 2.36 -0.04
N HIS A 179 -9.28 1.85 -0.68
CA HIS A 179 -9.01 2.14 -2.09
C HIS A 179 -10.09 1.57 -3.03
N SER A 180 -10.64 0.40 -2.71
CA SER A 180 -11.80 -0.15 -3.42
C SER A 180 -12.99 0.82 -3.37
N VAL A 181 -13.31 1.34 -2.18
CA VAL A 181 -14.38 2.33 -1.99
C VAL A 181 -14.08 3.65 -2.72
N TRP A 182 -12.83 4.12 -2.62
CA TRP A 182 -12.34 5.32 -3.29
C TRP A 182 -12.59 5.27 -4.80
N ARG A 183 -12.28 4.15 -5.44
CA ARG A 183 -12.54 3.93 -6.87
C ARG A 183 -14.01 4.10 -7.23
N GLY A 184 -14.91 3.62 -6.38
CA GLY A 184 -16.34 3.83 -6.54
C GLY A 184 -16.73 5.29 -6.46
N ALA A 185 -16.25 5.98 -5.43
CA ALA A 185 -16.55 7.39 -5.20
C ALA A 185 -16.02 8.31 -6.31
N VAL A 186 -14.81 8.05 -6.82
CA VAL A 186 -14.22 8.82 -7.92
C VAL A 186 -15.02 8.62 -9.22
N LYS A 187 -15.46 7.39 -9.52
CA LYS A 187 -16.32 7.13 -10.69
C LYS A 187 -17.67 7.82 -10.60
N GLU A 188 -18.26 7.91 -9.41
CA GLU A 188 -19.51 8.63 -9.17
C GLU A 188 -19.33 10.16 -9.29
N ALA A 189 -18.20 10.69 -8.84
CA ALA A 189 -17.91 12.14 -8.86
C ALA A 189 -17.50 12.65 -10.26
N GLY A 190 -16.77 11.85 -11.02
CA GLY A 190 -16.37 12.16 -12.39
C GLY A 190 -17.31 11.48 -13.39
N SER A 191 -18.42 12.13 -13.78
CA SER A 191 -19.34 11.69 -14.84
C SER A 191 -18.60 11.24 -16.11
N THR A 192 -18.21 9.97 -16.17
CA THR A 192 -17.62 9.36 -17.34
C THR A 192 -18.34 8.05 -17.59
N SER A 193 -19.33 8.13 -18.49
CA SER A 193 -19.98 6.99 -19.12
C SER A 193 -19.01 6.29 -20.07
N HIS A 194 -17.95 5.69 -19.55
CA HIS A 194 -17.08 4.83 -20.35
C HIS A 194 -17.44 3.37 -20.05
N LEU A 195 -18.17 2.80 -21.02
CA LEU A 195 -18.56 1.39 -21.16
C LEU A 195 -17.34 0.47 -21.42
N ILE A 196 -16.29 0.58 -20.60
CA ILE A 196 -15.32 -0.50 -20.45
C ILE A 196 -15.87 -1.37 -19.33
N PRO A 197 -16.00 -2.70 -19.50
CA PRO A 197 -16.34 -3.56 -18.38
C PRO A 197 -15.33 -3.24 -17.28
N ALA A 198 -15.81 -2.72 -16.15
CA ALA A 198 -14.94 -2.54 -14.99
C ALA A 198 -14.23 -3.88 -14.72
N LEU A 199 -13.07 -3.85 -14.06
CA LEU A 199 -12.40 -5.07 -13.58
C LEU A 199 -13.36 -5.79 -12.60
N GLN A 200 -14.35 -6.49 -13.14
CA GLN A 200 -15.55 -7.04 -12.51
C GLN A 200 -15.58 -8.56 -12.63
N ARG A 201 -14.69 -9.16 -13.42
CA ARG A 201 -14.50 -10.62 -13.38
C ARG A 201 -14.09 -11.00 -11.96
N ALA A 202 -14.72 -12.05 -11.44
CA ALA A 202 -14.44 -12.57 -10.12
C ALA A 202 -12.93 -12.79 -9.98
N SER A 203 -12.36 -12.23 -8.90
CA SER A 203 -10.99 -12.49 -8.51
C SER A 203 -10.76 -14.01 -8.46
N GLN A 204 -9.68 -14.48 -9.08
CA GLN A 204 -9.24 -15.88 -8.97
C GLN A 204 -8.63 -16.18 -7.58
N GLY A 205 -8.50 -15.15 -6.74
CA GLY A 205 -8.07 -15.29 -5.36
C GLY A 205 -9.17 -15.93 -4.50
N HIS A 206 -8.77 -16.44 -3.35
CA HIS A 206 -9.66 -17.17 -2.43
C HIS A 206 -9.86 -16.40 -1.13
N MET A 207 -10.90 -16.78 -0.39
CA MET A 207 -11.10 -16.34 0.99
C MET A 207 -10.01 -16.93 1.90
N PRO A 208 -9.26 -16.10 2.65
CA PRO A 208 -8.18 -16.60 3.51
C PRO A 208 -8.71 -17.53 4.61
N GLN A 209 -7.99 -18.61 4.91
CA GLN A 209 -8.37 -19.57 5.98
C GLN A 209 -9.74 -20.26 5.76
N ALA A 210 -10.27 -20.26 4.52
CA ALA A 210 -11.48 -20.99 4.20
C ALA A 210 -11.23 -22.51 4.24
N ASN A 211 -11.68 -23.16 5.31
CA ASN A 211 -11.70 -24.63 5.43
C ASN A 211 -12.95 -25.21 4.72
N SER A 212 -13.29 -24.72 3.52
CA SER A 212 -14.43 -25.27 2.77
C SER A 212 -14.11 -26.72 2.36
N PRO A 213 -14.94 -27.71 2.74
CA PRO A 213 -14.77 -29.08 2.25
C PRO A 213 -15.16 -29.21 0.76
N LEU A 214 -15.86 -28.21 0.22
CA LEU A 214 -16.26 -28.15 -1.18
C LEU A 214 -15.17 -27.45 -1.98
N ARG A 215 -14.45 -28.24 -2.78
CA ARG A 215 -13.42 -27.78 -3.70
C ARG A 215 -14.04 -27.39 -5.03
N GLU A 216 -13.97 -26.11 -5.40
CA GLU A 216 -14.34 -25.70 -6.75
C GLU A 216 -13.28 -26.16 -7.76
N LYS A 217 -13.73 -26.67 -8.90
CA LYS A 217 -12.83 -27.22 -9.93
C LYS A 217 -12.05 -26.07 -10.57
N GLY A 218 -10.78 -25.92 -10.21
CA GLY A 218 -9.92 -24.80 -10.64
C GLY A 218 -9.64 -23.75 -9.55
N SER A 219 -10.14 -23.92 -8.32
CA SER A 219 -9.87 -23.01 -7.21
C SER A 219 -8.42 -23.09 -6.68
N LEU A 220 -7.94 -21.97 -6.13
CA LEU A 220 -6.58 -21.86 -5.60
C LEU A 220 -6.44 -22.58 -4.23
N PRO A 221 -5.35 -23.35 -3.98
CA PRO A 221 -5.29 -24.34 -2.89
C PRO A 221 -5.11 -23.83 -1.45
N HIS A 222 -5.64 -22.68 -1.06
CA HIS A 222 -5.77 -22.34 0.36
C HIS A 222 -6.88 -23.13 1.09
N GLU A 223 -7.66 -23.91 0.34
CA GLU A 223 -8.49 -24.99 0.88
C GLU A 223 -7.67 -26.10 1.55
N LYS A 224 -6.35 -26.17 1.33
CA LYS A 224 -5.47 -27.11 2.02
C LYS A 224 -4.96 -26.47 3.31
N ASP A 225 -5.14 -27.15 4.43
CA ASP A 225 -4.42 -26.81 5.65
C ASP A 225 -2.90 -26.93 5.40
N LEU A 226 -2.24 -25.79 5.19
CA LEU A 226 -0.81 -25.70 4.94
C LEU A 226 0.00 -25.66 6.25
N LEU A 227 -0.63 -25.61 7.43
CA LEU A 227 0.06 -25.49 8.71
C LEU A 227 1.00 -26.68 8.97
N GLY A 228 0.67 -27.86 8.45
CA GLY A 228 1.50 -29.07 8.55
C GLY A 228 2.58 -29.22 7.45
N CYS A 229 2.61 -28.34 6.44
CA CYS A 229 3.55 -28.47 5.32
C CYS A 229 4.92 -27.82 5.64
N SER A 230 6.01 -28.38 5.11
CA SER A 230 7.33 -27.75 5.19
C SER A 230 7.41 -26.48 4.31
N ASN A 231 8.25 -25.51 4.68
CA ASN A 231 8.43 -24.28 3.90
C ASN A 231 8.77 -24.56 2.42
N THR A 232 9.61 -25.58 2.15
CA THR A 232 9.97 -26.00 0.78
C THR A 232 8.77 -26.49 -0.01
N THR A 233 7.89 -27.27 0.64
CA THR A 233 6.64 -27.75 0.01
C THR A 233 5.73 -26.59 -0.33
N ILE A 234 5.60 -25.63 0.59
CA ILE A 234 4.77 -24.44 0.37
C ILE A 234 5.32 -23.60 -0.77
N LYS A 235 6.63 -23.36 -0.82
CA LYS A 235 7.30 -22.68 -1.95
C LYS A 235 7.01 -23.35 -3.30
N ALA A 236 7.12 -24.68 -3.36
CA ALA A 236 6.85 -25.44 -4.58
C ALA A 236 5.39 -25.27 -5.04
N LEU A 237 4.43 -25.38 -4.12
CA LEU A 237 3.00 -25.18 -4.39
C LEU A 237 2.71 -23.76 -4.87
N LEU A 238 3.27 -22.74 -4.22
CA LEU A 238 3.11 -21.34 -4.64
C LEU A 238 3.67 -21.11 -6.06
N LYS A 239 4.87 -21.64 -6.33
CA LYS A 239 5.50 -21.55 -7.65
C LYS A 239 4.66 -22.23 -8.74
N GLU A 240 4.10 -23.39 -8.44
CA GLU A 240 3.20 -24.09 -9.36
C GLU A 240 1.96 -23.25 -9.68
N ARG A 241 1.31 -22.67 -8.64
CA ARG A 241 0.15 -21.76 -8.83
C ARG A 241 0.50 -20.56 -9.70
N ARG A 242 1.67 -19.95 -9.48
CA ARG A 242 2.08 -18.75 -10.24
C ARG A 242 2.14 -19.01 -11.75
N ARG A 243 2.36 -20.25 -12.19
CA ARG A 243 2.40 -20.61 -13.62
C ARG A 243 1.06 -20.43 -14.32
N ALA A 244 -0.06 -20.40 -13.59
CA ALA A 244 -1.38 -20.14 -14.16
C ALA A 244 -1.60 -18.67 -14.51
N PHE A 245 -0.79 -17.74 -13.97
CA PHE A 245 -0.94 -16.32 -14.25
C PHE A 245 -0.36 -15.94 -15.61
N HIS A 246 -1.13 -15.21 -16.41
CA HIS A 246 -0.70 -14.67 -17.71
C HIS A 246 0.49 -13.71 -17.61
N LEU A 247 0.65 -13.07 -16.46
CA LEU A 247 1.69 -12.08 -16.17
C LEU A 247 2.16 -12.22 -14.72
N GLN A 248 3.47 -12.23 -14.51
CA GLN A 248 4.06 -12.26 -13.16
C GLN A 248 4.09 -10.86 -12.54
N VAL A 249 4.01 -10.80 -11.21
CA VAL A 249 4.18 -9.55 -10.44
C VAL A 249 5.26 -9.80 -9.40
N SER A 250 6.20 -8.86 -9.25
CA SER A 250 7.29 -8.92 -8.26
C SER A 250 7.50 -7.55 -7.63
N VAL A 251 8.26 -7.50 -6.53
CA VAL A 251 8.56 -6.24 -5.82
C VAL A 251 10.06 -6.00 -5.79
N LEU A 252 10.48 -4.77 -6.06
CA LEU A 252 11.84 -4.27 -5.90
C LEU A 252 11.84 -3.18 -4.83
N ILE A 253 12.60 -3.36 -3.76
CA ILE A 253 12.68 -2.41 -2.64
C ILE A 253 14.07 -1.77 -2.61
N TYR A 254 14.11 -0.44 -2.59
CA TYR A 254 15.32 0.29 -2.24
C TYR A 254 15.47 0.33 -0.71
N ASN A 255 16.62 -0.03 -0.13
CA ASN A 255 16.80 -0.09 1.33
C ASN A 255 18.16 0.48 1.77
N GLN A 256 18.45 1.74 1.45
CA GLN A 256 19.70 2.40 1.83
C GLN A 256 19.66 2.95 3.26
N LEU A 257 18.54 3.52 3.71
CA LEU A 257 18.40 4.15 5.03
C LEU A 257 17.82 3.22 6.10
N GLY A 258 17.29 2.06 5.69
CA GLY A 258 16.63 1.11 6.57
C GLY A 258 15.14 1.37 6.58
N ASP A 259 14.39 0.62 5.77
CA ASP A 259 12.94 0.72 5.70
C ASP A 259 12.28 -0.26 6.69
N ARG A 260 11.39 0.27 7.55
CA ARG A 260 10.68 -0.50 8.58
C ARG A 260 9.52 -1.31 8.00
N ASN A 261 9.05 -0.97 6.81
CA ASN A 261 7.88 -1.53 6.15
C ASN A 261 8.19 -2.83 5.39
N ILE A 262 9.47 -3.15 5.14
CA ILE A 262 9.88 -4.30 4.31
C ILE A 262 9.21 -5.60 4.74
N GLY A 263 9.09 -5.86 6.05
CA GLY A 263 8.41 -7.06 6.53
C GLY A 263 6.95 -7.13 6.08
N ALA A 264 6.22 -6.02 6.19
CA ALA A 264 4.84 -5.93 5.72
C ALA A 264 4.74 -5.97 4.18
N VAL A 265 5.71 -5.41 3.46
CA VAL A 265 5.78 -5.51 2.00
C VAL A 265 6.00 -6.96 1.56
N ILE A 266 6.88 -7.73 2.22
CA ILE A 266 7.06 -9.17 1.98
C ILE A 266 5.77 -9.94 2.24
N ARG A 267 5.05 -9.59 3.32
CA ARG A 267 3.75 -10.18 3.65
C ARG A 267 2.70 -9.91 2.59
N ASN A 268 2.64 -8.68 2.07
CA ASN A 268 1.77 -8.33 0.94
C ASN A 268 2.15 -9.06 -0.34
N ALA A 269 3.46 -9.11 -0.65
CA ALA A 269 3.98 -9.83 -1.80
C ALA A 269 3.60 -11.31 -1.76
N ASN A 270 3.71 -11.94 -0.58
CA ASN A 270 3.27 -13.31 -0.38
C ASN A 270 1.75 -13.43 -0.58
N ALA A 271 0.94 -12.58 0.06
CA ALA A 271 -0.52 -12.61 -0.05
C ALA A 271 -1.03 -12.55 -1.50
N PHE A 272 -0.35 -11.80 -2.38
CA PHE A 272 -0.67 -11.70 -3.82
C PHE A 272 0.17 -12.63 -4.72
N ASN A 273 0.87 -13.59 -4.10
CA ASN A 273 1.73 -14.59 -4.73
C ASN A 273 2.70 -13.99 -5.76
N CYS A 274 3.41 -12.94 -5.35
CA CYS A 274 4.45 -12.31 -6.16
C CYS A 274 5.60 -13.29 -6.41
N GLU A 275 6.26 -13.16 -7.56
CA GLU A 275 7.31 -14.12 -7.92
C GLU A 275 8.51 -14.05 -6.98
N TYR A 276 8.95 -12.83 -6.68
CA TYR A 276 9.99 -12.57 -5.71
C TYR A 276 9.89 -11.17 -5.11
N VAL A 277 10.64 -10.96 -4.03
CA VAL A 277 10.96 -9.63 -3.49
C VAL A 277 12.47 -9.43 -3.58
N ALA A 278 12.91 -8.44 -4.35
CA ALA A 278 14.31 -8.04 -4.44
C ALA A 278 14.55 -6.84 -3.53
N ILE A 279 15.62 -6.86 -2.74
CA ILE A 279 15.99 -5.79 -1.81
C ILE A 279 17.39 -5.29 -2.18
N LEU A 280 17.48 -4.01 -2.55
CA LEU A 280 18.75 -3.34 -2.86
C LEU A 280 19.38 -2.74 -1.60
N ASN A 281 20.71 -2.64 -1.59
CA ASN A 281 21.53 -2.08 -0.52
C ASN A 281 21.54 -2.94 0.77
N ARG A 282 20.86 -2.50 1.84
CA ARG A 282 20.95 -3.15 3.14
C ARG A 282 20.22 -4.49 3.12
N ARG A 283 20.92 -5.55 3.54
CA ARG A 283 20.35 -6.90 3.69
C ARG A 283 19.58 -7.12 4.99
N ARG A 284 19.39 -6.05 5.78
CA ARG A 284 18.75 -6.09 7.10
C ARG A 284 17.40 -5.39 7.05
N PHE A 285 16.36 -6.08 7.54
CA PHE A 285 15.03 -5.54 7.74
C PHE A 285 14.38 -6.12 9.01
N ASN A 286 13.30 -5.51 9.49
CA ASN A 286 12.53 -6.01 10.62
C ASN A 286 11.63 -7.18 10.19
N ARG A 287 12.00 -8.40 10.58
CA ARG A 287 11.24 -9.62 10.26
C ARG A 287 9.92 -9.74 11.02
N ARG A 288 9.71 -9.00 12.11
CA ARG A 288 8.46 -9.08 12.89
C ARG A 288 7.23 -8.73 12.04
N GLY A 289 7.35 -7.79 11.11
CA GLY A 289 6.26 -7.42 10.20
C GLY A 289 5.92 -8.48 9.14
N ALA A 290 6.83 -9.41 8.88
CA ALA A 290 6.64 -10.48 7.88
C ALA A 290 5.90 -11.70 8.44
N LEU A 291 5.87 -11.88 9.77
CA LEU A 291 5.21 -13.01 10.43
C LEU A 291 5.54 -14.39 9.81
N GLY A 292 6.79 -14.61 9.40
CA GLY A 292 7.25 -15.88 8.84
C GLY A 292 7.05 -16.02 7.33
N THR A 293 6.33 -15.10 6.66
CA THR A 293 6.16 -15.11 5.20
C THR A 293 7.49 -15.01 4.45
N GLU A 294 8.53 -14.41 5.07
CA GLU A 294 9.89 -14.35 4.50
C GLU A 294 10.53 -15.73 4.31
N LYS A 295 10.01 -16.77 4.97
CA LYS A 295 10.50 -18.16 4.84
C LYS A 295 9.91 -18.87 3.63
N VAL A 296 8.76 -18.42 3.14
CA VAL A 296 8.02 -19.03 2.02
C VAL A 296 7.94 -18.12 0.80
N GLN A 297 8.28 -16.85 0.92
CA GLN A 297 8.55 -15.94 -0.18
C GLN A 297 9.99 -16.12 -0.67
N ASP A 298 10.21 -15.98 -1.98
CA ASP A 298 11.56 -15.85 -2.54
C ASP A 298 12.03 -14.40 -2.37
N VAL A 299 13.06 -14.21 -1.54
CA VAL A 299 13.63 -12.90 -1.20
C VAL A 299 15.09 -12.86 -1.62
N PHE A 300 15.45 -11.93 -2.49
CA PHE A 300 16.81 -11.75 -3.01
C PHE A 300 17.41 -10.44 -2.52
N PHE A 301 18.72 -10.44 -2.30
CA PHE A 301 19.46 -9.27 -1.84
C PHE A 301 20.57 -8.93 -2.82
N PHE A 302 20.64 -7.67 -3.18
CA PHE A 302 21.68 -7.13 -4.05
C PHE A 302 22.25 -5.87 -3.41
N GLU A 303 23.56 -5.64 -3.59
CA GLU A 303 24.17 -4.42 -3.02
C GLU A 303 23.89 -3.21 -3.90
N ALA A 304 23.74 -3.43 -5.21
CA ALA A 304 23.43 -2.41 -6.19
C ALA A 304 22.58 -3.01 -7.33
N ILE A 305 21.93 -2.12 -8.08
CA ILE A 305 21.00 -2.50 -9.16
C ILE A 305 21.70 -3.00 -10.42
N ASP A 306 22.96 -2.61 -10.60
CA ASP A 306 23.82 -2.91 -11.75
C ASP A 306 24.54 -4.25 -11.62
N GLN A 307 24.43 -4.93 -10.48
CA GLN A 307 24.97 -6.27 -10.30
C GLN A 307 24.37 -7.24 -11.33
N ASP A 308 25.20 -8.04 -11.99
CA ASP A 308 24.74 -8.95 -13.06
C ASP A 308 23.65 -9.90 -12.59
N ALA A 309 23.74 -10.39 -11.35
CA ALA A 309 22.70 -11.23 -10.75
C ALA A 309 21.35 -10.50 -10.59
N ALA A 310 21.37 -9.19 -10.29
CA ALA A 310 20.16 -8.38 -10.21
C ALA A 310 19.57 -8.17 -11.61
N ARG A 311 20.40 -7.82 -12.59
CA ARG A 311 20.00 -7.66 -13.99
C ARG A 311 19.36 -8.93 -14.56
N HIS A 312 19.99 -10.08 -14.33
CA HIS A 312 19.45 -11.37 -14.74
C HIS A 312 18.13 -11.70 -14.05
N LEU A 313 17.97 -11.37 -12.75
CA LEU A 313 16.69 -11.59 -12.07
C LEU A 313 15.57 -10.72 -12.65
N PHE A 314 15.88 -9.49 -13.04
CA PHE A 314 14.91 -8.51 -13.57
C PHE A 314 14.63 -8.70 -15.07
N GLU A 315 15.37 -9.57 -15.75
CA GLU A 315 15.19 -9.84 -17.17
C GLU A 315 13.77 -10.31 -17.49
N GLY A 316 13.19 -9.72 -18.53
CA GLY A 316 11.80 -9.96 -18.93
C GLY A 316 10.76 -9.24 -18.08
N TYR A 317 11.13 -8.45 -17.07
CA TYR A 317 10.18 -7.58 -16.36
C TYR A 317 10.23 -6.15 -16.88
N GLU A 318 9.08 -5.49 -16.85
CA GLU A 318 9.05 -4.04 -16.87
C GLU A 318 9.00 -3.47 -15.45
N ILE A 319 9.83 -2.47 -15.18
CA ILE A 319 9.90 -1.82 -13.88
C ILE A 319 8.95 -0.63 -13.82
N TRP A 320 8.09 -0.63 -12.79
CA TRP A 320 7.11 0.41 -12.52
C TRP A 320 7.42 1.02 -11.15
N VAL A 321 7.73 2.31 -11.07
CA VAL A 321 8.08 2.95 -9.80
C VAL A 321 6.87 3.57 -9.12
N LEU A 322 6.65 3.19 -7.86
CA LEU A 322 5.57 3.71 -7.05
C LEU A 322 5.87 5.14 -6.61
N TYR A 323 4.95 6.07 -6.85
CA TYR A 323 5.15 7.47 -6.55
C TYR A 323 4.96 7.76 -5.04
N PRO A 324 5.93 8.41 -4.37
CA PRO A 324 5.81 8.80 -2.98
C PRO A 324 5.05 10.14 -2.85
N TYR A 325 3.85 10.11 -2.27
CA TYR A 325 3.00 11.30 -2.05
C TYR A 325 3.47 12.23 -0.91
N TYR A 326 4.66 12.01 -0.38
CA TYR A 326 5.12 12.72 0.80
C TYR A 326 5.48 14.19 0.47
N PRO A 327 5.09 15.15 1.31
CA PRO A 327 5.44 16.56 1.13
C PRO A 327 6.85 16.88 1.63
N ASN A 328 7.32 16.16 2.64
CA ASN A 328 8.65 16.34 3.24
C ASN A 328 9.49 15.11 2.92
N LEU A 329 10.12 15.12 1.75
CA LEU A 329 10.91 14.02 1.24
C LEU A 329 12.41 14.28 1.41
N LEU A 330 13.15 13.23 1.75
CA LEU A 330 14.55 13.18 1.36
C LEU A 330 14.59 13.02 -0.15
N VAL A 331 14.85 14.11 -0.86
CA VAL A 331 15.06 14.06 -2.31
C VAL A 331 16.45 13.50 -2.57
N HIS A 332 16.52 12.34 -3.21
CA HIS A 332 17.77 11.74 -3.68
C HIS A 332 18.39 12.63 -4.75
N ASP A 333 19.72 12.66 -4.78
CA ASP A 333 20.53 13.38 -5.78
C ASP A 333 20.21 14.89 -5.87
N ALA A 334 19.62 15.46 -4.82
CA ALA A 334 19.28 16.88 -4.72
C ALA A 334 20.48 17.81 -4.49
N GLY A 335 21.69 17.33 -4.71
CA GLY A 335 22.87 18.18 -4.75
C GLY A 335 23.87 17.58 -5.69
N HIS A 336 24.31 18.36 -6.68
CA HIS A 336 25.67 18.36 -7.22
C HIS A 336 25.82 19.52 -8.20
N GLU A 337 26.49 20.58 -7.75
CA GLU A 337 27.48 21.39 -8.48
C GLU A 337 28.01 22.46 -7.52
N GLY A 338 29.29 22.36 -7.12
CA GLY A 338 30.05 23.43 -6.45
C GLY A 338 29.48 23.96 -5.11
N GLY A 339 29.84 23.35 -3.98
CA GLY A 339 29.61 23.95 -2.66
C GLY A 339 29.48 22.91 -1.56
N THR A 340 30.12 23.18 -0.42
CA THR A 340 30.16 22.36 0.79
C THR A 340 28.94 21.46 0.98
N SER A 341 29.15 20.15 1.06
CA SER A 341 28.14 19.17 1.44
C SER A 341 27.40 19.70 2.67
N CYS A 342 26.14 20.11 2.53
CA CYS A 342 25.35 20.47 3.70
C CYS A 342 25.16 19.17 4.49
N PRO A 343 25.82 18.98 5.64
CA PRO A 343 25.74 17.74 6.39
C PRO A 343 24.45 17.82 7.20
N SER A 344 23.31 17.66 6.53
CA SER A 344 22.00 17.94 7.12
C SER A 344 21.22 16.65 7.31
N SER A 345 21.00 16.32 8.58
CA SER A 345 20.57 15.03 9.10
C SER A 345 19.05 14.80 9.09
N THR A 346 18.24 15.62 8.41
CA THR A 346 16.77 15.60 8.60
C THR A 346 15.94 15.72 7.31
N PHE A 347 14.70 15.20 7.35
CA PHE A 347 13.69 15.25 6.26
C PHE A 347 13.00 16.61 6.10
N LEU A 348 13.30 17.59 6.96
CA LEU A 348 12.62 18.88 7.01
C LEU A 348 13.48 19.95 6.33
N ARG A 349 13.29 20.11 5.02
CA ARG A 349 14.04 21.07 4.19
C ARG A 349 13.11 22.02 3.42
N HIS A 350 12.18 22.70 4.10
CA HIS A 350 11.17 23.55 3.43
C HIS A 350 11.74 24.65 2.52
N GLN A 351 13.00 25.05 2.73
CA GLN A 351 13.72 26.04 1.92
C GLN A 351 14.53 25.44 0.77
N ASP A 352 14.62 24.11 0.67
CA ASP A 352 15.35 23.43 -0.41
C ASP A 352 14.64 23.68 -1.75
N PRO A 353 15.31 24.29 -2.75
CA PRO A 353 14.68 24.64 -4.01
C PRO A 353 14.11 23.44 -4.77
N VAL A 354 14.75 22.28 -4.67
CA VAL A 354 14.28 21.05 -5.31
C VAL A 354 13.03 20.52 -4.62
N LEU A 355 12.98 20.59 -3.29
CA LEU A 355 11.76 20.25 -2.53
C LEU A 355 10.62 21.23 -2.84
N GLN A 356 10.91 22.52 -2.95
CA GLN A 356 9.92 23.54 -3.31
C GLN A 356 9.38 23.32 -4.72
N ALA A 357 10.25 23.04 -5.70
CA ALA A 357 9.84 22.68 -7.06
C ALA A 357 9.01 21.39 -7.09
N TRP A 358 9.37 20.39 -6.29
CA TRP A 358 8.57 19.17 -6.13
C TRP A 358 7.17 19.51 -5.59
N GLY A 359 7.09 20.29 -4.52
CA GLY A 359 5.81 20.71 -3.93
C GLY A 359 4.94 21.57 -4.87
N ALA A 360 5.57 22.45 -5.66
CA ALA A 360 4.88 23.35 -6.60
C ALA A 360 4.08 22.59 -7.67
N THR A 361 4.54 21.40 -8.05
CA THR A 361 3.85 20.55 -9.04
C THR A 361 2.61 19.84 -8.49
N GLN A 362 2.40 19.88 -7.17
CA GLN A 362 1.29 19.20 -6.49
C GLN A 362 1.19 17.71 -6.85
N HIS A 363 2.37 17.06 -6.94
CA HIS A 363 2.55 15.66 -7.32
C HIS A 363 2.19 15.29 -8.77
N GLN A 364 1.82 16.24 -9.61
CA GLN A 364 1.60 16.00 -11.04
C GLN A 364 2.94 15.98 -11.78
N LEU A 365 3.19 14.98 -12.64
CA LEU A 365 4.42 14.91 -13.45
C LEU A 365 4.36 15.90 -14.62
N THR A 366 4.33 17.20 -14.33
CA THR A 366 4.47 18.25 -15.35
C THR A 366 5.89 18.25 -15.92
N SER A 367 6.11 18.98 -17.02
CA SER A 367 7.45 19.19 -17.57
C SER A 367 8.43 19.85 -16.59
N GLU A 368 7.91 20.52 -15.56
CA GLU A 368 8.68 21.20 -14.51
C GLU A 368 8.92 20.31 -13.29
N HIS A 369 8.30 19.13 -13.21
CA HIS A 369 8.45 18.25 -12.06
C HIS A 369 9.92 17.77 -11.95
N PRO A 370 10.58 17.89 -10.78
CA PRO A 370 12.01 17.55 -10.65
C PRO A 370 12.36 16.10 -11.07
N LEU A 371 11.44 15.16 -10.88
CA LEU A 371 11.56 13.78 -11.38
C LEU A 371 11.58 13.72 -12.92
N VAL A 372 10.73 14.50 -13.60
CA VAL A 372 10.63 14.54 -15.07
C VAL A 372 11.83 15.27 -15.66
N ILE A 373 12.25 16.39 -15.06
CA ILE A 373 13.46 17.11 -15.49
C ILE A 373 14.68 16.17 -15.51
N ARG A 374 14.82 15.33 -14.48
CA ARG A 374 15.92 14.36 -14.38
C ARG A 374 15.73 13.09 -15.21
N HIS A 375 14.49 12.65 -15.38
CA HIS A 375 14.14 11.44 -16.12
C HIS A 375 13.02 11.73 -17.12
N PRO A 376 13.33 12.40 -18.26
CA PRO A 376 12.32 12.87 -19.20
C PRO A 376 11.46 11.76 -19.81
N HIS A 377 11.99 10.53 -19.88
CA HIS A 377 11.28 9.36 -20.39
C HIS A 377 10.08 8.94 -19.53
N LEU A 378 10.01 9.38 -18.27
CA LEU A 378 8.89 9.13 -17.37
C LEU A 378 7.72 10.10 -17.57
N PHE A 379 7.92 11.17 -18.33
CA PHE A 379 6.84 12.12 -18.64
C PHE A 379 5.72 11.42 -19.40
N ARG A 380 4.47 11.61 -18.96
CA ARG A 380 3.27 10.99 -19.57
C ARG A 380 3.26 9.45 -19.53
N GLN A 381 3.99 8.85 -18.59
CA GLN A 381 4.01 7.41 -18.36
C GLN A 381 3.36 7.03 -17.01
N GLU A 382 2.38 7.82 -16.57
CA GLU A 382 1.64 7.59 -15.34
C GLU A 382 0.67 6.40 -15.48
N VAL A 383 0.57 5.62 -14.40
CA VAL A 383 -0.47 4.61 -14.23
C VAL A 383 -1.23 4.90 -12.95
N TYR A 384 -2.54 5.02 -13.04
CA TYR A 384 -3.40 5.33 -11.89
C TYR A 384 -4.11 4.07 -11.41
N LEU A 385 -3.85 3.65 -10.18
CA LEU A 385 -4.43 2.43 -9.61
C LEU A 385 -5.94 2.56 -9.36
N ASP A 386 -6.44 3.79 -9.21
CA ASP A 386 -7.85 4.12 -9.08
C ASP A 386 -8.61 4.23 -10.42
N ASP A 387 -7.91 4.24 -11.55
CA ASP A 387 -8.48 4.18 -12.89
C ASP A 387 -8.29 2.78 -13.51
N ASP A 388 -9.39 2.05 -13.64
CA ASP A 388 -9.39 0.70 -14.23
C ASP A 388 -8.92 0.71 -15.69
N SER A 389 -9.23 1.76 -16.44
CA SER A 389 -8.90 1.87 -17.87
C SER A 389 -7.40 2.08 -18.05
N SER A 390 -6.83 3.06 -17.34
CA SER A 390 -5.39 3.34 -17.31
C SER A 390 -4.60 2.08 -16.93
N LEU A 391 -4.98 1.43 -15.82
CA LEU A 391 -4.28 0.26 -15.32
C LEU A 391 -4.37 -0.92 -16.29
N ALA A 392 -5.58 -1.27 -16.76
CA ALA A 392 -5.77 -2.39 -17.67
C ALA A 392 -5.07 -2.19 -19.02
N SER A 393 -5.05 -0.95 -19.53
CA SER A 393 -4.32 -0.59 -20.76
C SER A 393 -2.81 -0.84 -20.60
N CYS A 394 -2.23 -0.37 -19.50
CA CYS A 394 -0.79 -0.54 -19.24
C CYS A 394 -0.41 -2.00 -19.00
N VAL A 395 -1.24 -2.77 -18.29
CA VAL A 395 -1.02 -4.21 -18.08
C VAL A 395 -1.12 -4.99 -19.40
N ARG A 396 -2.08 -4.66 -20.27
CA ARG A 396 -2.19 -5.23 -21.62
C ARG A 396 -0.97 -4.91 -22.49
N ASP A 397 -0.46 -3.68 -22.43
CA ASP A 397 0.76 -3.30 -23.15
C ASP A 397 1.98 -4.14 -22.74
N VAL A 398 2.17 -4.40 -21.43
CA VAL A 398 3.23 -5.30 -20.95
C VAL A 398 3.05 -6.70 -21.52
N LYS A 399 1.82 -7.22 -21.52
CA LYS A 399 1.51 -8.54 -22.09
C LYS A 399 1.76 -8.60 -23.60
N HIS A 400 1.36 -7.57 -24.35
CA HIS A 400 1.55 -7.49 -25.81
C HIS A 400 3.04 -7.48 -26.21
N ARG A 401 3.90 -6.88 -25.38
CA ARG A 401 5.36 -6.93 -25.57
C ARG A 401 5.99 -8.25 -25.15
N ASN A 402 5.18 -9.26 -24.81
CA ASN A 402 5.60 -10.59 -24.41
C ASN A 402 6.61 -10.60 -23.25
N LEU A 403 6.46 -9.63 -22.34
CA LEU A 403 7.25 -9.58 -21.12
C LEU A 403 6.73 -10.62 -20.11
N ARG A 404 7.64 -11.12 -19.27
CA ARG A 404 7.35 -12.07 -18.19
C ARG A 404 6.44 -11.45 -17.13
N GLY A 405 6.65 -10.17 -16.80
CA GLY A 405 5.93 -9.56 -15.69
C GLY A 405 6.15 -8.07 -15.46
N ILE A 406 5.56 -7.59 -14.37
CA ILE A 406 5.74 -6.24 -13.83
C ILE A 406 6.53 -6.33 -12.52
N LEU A 407 7.62 -5.55 -12.42
CA LEU A 407 8.42 -5.41 -11.22
C LEU A 407 8.09 -4.04 -10.58
N LEU A 408 7.31 -4.05 -9.51
CA LEU A 408 6.94 -2.85 -8.78
C LEU A 408 8.13 -2.37 -7.93
N ALA A 409 8.76 -1.28 -8.36
CA ALA A 409 9.81 -0.59 -7.62
C ALA A 409 9.21 0.31 -6.54
N VAL A 410 9.62 0.08 -5.30
CA VAL A 410 9.09 0.73 -4.09
C VAL A 410 10.20 1.59 -3.49
N PRO A 411 10.06 2.93 -3.54
CA PRO A 411 10.98 3.83 -2.86
C PRO A 411 10.97 3.63 -1.34
N GLU A 412 12.06 4.04 -0.69
CA GLU A 412 12.08 4.09 0.78
C GLU A 412 11.07 5.09 1.32
N GLU A 413 10.47 4.75 2.45
CA GLU A 413 9.58 5.64 3.17
C GLU A 413 10.21 7.01 3.42
N GLY A 414 9.48 8.07 3.05
CA GLY A 414 9.94 9.46 3.22
C GLY A 414 11.04 9.89 2.25
N CYS A 415 11.33 9.12 1.21
CA CYS A 415 12.30 9.48 0.17
C CYS A 415 11.63 9.66 -1.21
N SER A 416 12.20 10.51 -2.06
CA SER A 416 11.84 10.49 -3.48
C SER A 416 12.24 9.13 -4.08
N PRO A 417 11.74 8.75 -5.27
CA PRO A 417 12.36 7.67 -6.00
C PRO A 417 13.86 7.93 -6.18
N HIS A 418 14.70 6.90 -5.98
CA HIS A 418 16.13 6.99 -6.23
C HIS A 418 16.41 6.95 -7.74
N SER A 419 17.39 7.70 -8.24
CA SER A 419 17.66 7.81 -9.70
C SER A 419 17.85 6.45 -10.37
N CYS A 420 18.56 5.53 -9.70
CA CYS A 420 18.74 4.17 -10.24
C CYS A 420 17.43 3.39 -10.45
N LEU A 421 16.39 3.64 -9.65
CA LEU A 421 15.07 3.05 -9.89
C LEU A 421 14.39 3.74 -11.08
N CYS A 422 14.50 5.07 -11.16
CA CYS A 422 13.87 5.88 -12.21
C CYS A 422 14.45 5.60 -13.60
N GLU A 423 15.76 5.44 -13.69
CA GLU A 423 16.47 5.10 -14.93
C GLU A 423 15.97 3.79 -15.53
N LEU A 424 15.71 2.78 -14.70
CA LEU A 424 15.17 1.49 -15.16
C LEU A 424 13.65 1.48 -15.32
N SER A 425 12.95 2.44 -14.71
CA SER A 425 11.49 2.46 -14.72
C SER A 425 10.96 2.92 -16.06
N ARG A 426 9.93 2.23 -16.53
CA ARG A 426 9.13 2.66 -17.69
C ARG A 426 8.01 3.60 -17.28
N ARG A 427 7.44 3.38 -16.09
CA ARG A 427 6.16 3.94 -15.65
C ARG A 427 6.23 4.42 -14.22
N VAL A 428 5.43 5.44 -13.91
CA VAL A 428 5.23 5.97 -12.56
C VAL A 428 3.82 5.61 -12.09
N VAL A 429 3.72 4.86 -11.00
CA VAL A 429 2.46 4.33 -10.47
C VAL A 429 1.95 5.22 -9.36
N TYR A 430 0.72 5.69 -9.52
CA TYR A 430 -0.02 6.48 -8.56
C TYR A 430 -1.10 5.62 -7.90
N VAL A 431 -1.16 5.63 -6.56
CA VAL A 431 -2.28 5.06 -5.80
C VAL A 431 -3.61 5.73 -6.19
N THR A 432 -3.57 7.04 -6.38
CA THR A 432 -4.68 7.84 -6.92
C THR A 432 -4.17 9.05 -7.69
N SER A 433 -4.93 9.51 -8.67
CA SER A 433 -4.59 10.75 -9.38
C SER A 433 -4.40 11.92 -8.40
N PRO A 434 -3.30 12.69 -8.51
CA PRO A 434 -3.10 13.90 -7.71
C PRO A 434 -4.25 14.92 -7.82
N SER A 435 -5.01 14.91 -8.92
CA SER A 435 -6.14 15.82 -9.13
C SER A 435 -7.27 15.67 -8.11
N PHE A 436 -7.40 14.50 -7.48
CA PHE A 436 -8.42 14.25 -6.46
C PHE A 436 -7.94 14.55 -5.04
N LEU A 437 -6.68 14.94 -4.89
CA LEU A 437 -6.04 15.12 -3.60
C LEU A 437 -6.01 16.63 -3.22
N PRO A 438 -6.62 17.04 -2.08
CA PRO A 438 -6.67 18.44 -1.68
C PRO A 438 -5.31 19.04 -1.34
N GLN A 439 -4.90 20.14 -1.96
CA GLN A 439 -3.52 20.66 -1.94
C GLN A 439 -2.94 20.93 -0.55
N LYS A 440 -3.77 21.35 0.42
CA LYS A 440 -3.34 21.77 1.77
C LYS A 440 -3.17 20.61 2.76
N THR A 441 -3.47 19.38 2.37
CA THR A 441 -3.40 18.22 3.26
C THR A 441 -2.05 17.55 3.13
N GLN A 442 -1.34 17.42 4.25
CA GLN A 442 -0.15 16.60 4.32
C GLN A 442 -0.54 15.15 4.03
N ARG A 443 0.12 14.45 3.09
CA ARG A 443 -0.22 13.04 2.81
C ARG A 443 1.01 12.22 2.51
N GLY A 444 0.85 10.90 2.53
CA GLY A 444 1.94 9.97 2.29
C GLY A 444 1.59 8.61 2.83
N LEU A 445 1.41 7.65 1.93
CA LEU A 445 1.25 6.26 2.34
C LEU A 445 2.62 5.63 2.52
N ASN A 446 2.81 4.92 3.63
CA ASN A 446 4.01 4.11 3.77
C ASN A 446 4.02 2.98 2.72
N PRO A 447 5.22 2.44 2.41
CA PRO A 447 5.37 1.32 1.50
C PRO A 447 4.46 0.12 1.81
N ALA A 448 4.12 -0.16 3.08
CA ALA A 448 3.24 -1.27 3.43
C ALA A 448 1.79 -1.06 2.96
N LEU A 449 1.26 0.16 3.04
CA LEU A 449 -0.09 0.48 2.59
C LEU A 449 -0.16 0.64 1.07
N SER A 450 0.78 1.39 0.49
CA SER A 450 0.80 1.67 -0.94
C SER A 450 1.08 0.41 -1.77
N THR A 451 1.98 -0.47 -1.31
CA THR A 451 2.24 -1.75 -1.98
C THR A 451 1.06 -2.72 -1.84
N ALA A 452 0.34 -2.70 -0.71
CA ALA A 452 -0.87 -3.54 -0.56
C ALA A 452 -1.92 -3.19 -1.62
N ILE A 453 -2.20 -1.89 -1.77
CA ILE A 453 -3.10 -1.38 -2.81
C ILE A 453 -2.56 -1.74 -4.20
N ALA A 454 -1.28 -1.43 -4.48
CA ALA A 454 -0.70 -1.67 -5.79
C ALA A 454 -0.75 -3.15 -6.20
N LEU A 455 -0.40 -4.07 -5.31
CA LEU A 455 -0.41 -5.50 -5.61
C LEU A 455 -1.82 -6.05 -5.80
N GLU A 456 -2.79 -5.60 -5.01
CA GLU A 456 -4.19 -6.00 -5.21
C GLU A 456 -4.68 -5.56 -6.59
N ARG A 457 -4.43 -4.30 -6.95
CA ARG A 457 -4.87 -3.71 -8.21
C ARG A 457 -4.17 -4.33 -9.42
N LEU A 458 -2.85 -4.50 -9.34
CA LEU A 458 -2.05 -5.17 -10.37
C LEU A 458 -2.49 -6.62 -10.59
N ARG A 459 -2.73 -7.37 -9.50
CA ARG A 459 -3.19 -8.75 -9.59
C ARG A 459 -4.57 -8.82 -10.25
N CYS A 460 -5.52 -7.99 -9.82
CA CYS A 460 -6.85 -7.91 -10.43
C CYS A 460 -6.80 -7.55 -11.93
N ALA A 461 -5.93 -6.63 -12.32
CA ALA A 461 -5.74 -6.26 -13.73
C ALA A 461 -5.07 -7.37 -14.54
N ALA A 462 -4.06 -8.06 -13.97
CA ALA A 462 -3.37 -9.17 -14.61
C ALA A 462 -4.26 -10.40 -14.79
N ASP A 463 -5.13 -10.71 -13.82
CA ASP A 463 -6.09 -11.81 -13.90
C ASP A 463 -7.25 -11.52 -14.87
N SER A 464 -7.44 -10.26 -15.23
CA SER A 464 -8.45 -9.84 -16.22
C SER A 464 -7.94 -9.86 -17.66
N LEU A 465 -6.65 -10.16 -17.88
CA LEU A 465 -6.09 -10.51 -19.20
C LEU A 465 -6.63 -11.86 -19.65
#